data_AF-A0A529FM77-F1
#
_entry.id   AF-A0A529FM77-F1
#
_cell.length_a   1.000
_cell.length_b   1.000
_cell.length_c   1.000
_cell.angle_alpha   90.00
_cell.angle_beta   90.00
_cell.angle_gamma   90.00
#
_symmetry.space_group_name_H-M   'P 1'
#
loop_
_entity.id
_entity.type
_entity.pdbx_description
1 polymer ?
#
loop_
_entity_poly.entity_id
_entity_poly.type
_entity_poly.pdbx_seq_one_letter_code
_entity_poly.pdbx_strand_id
1 'polypeptide(L)' 'MDRAEKRELVTGLNDAFSNAGSVVVAHYAGITVAQMNDLRS' A
#
# COMPACT_ATOMS: atom_id res chain seq x y z
N MET A 1 -6.67 5.47 14.00
CA MET A 1 -6.86 4.04 13.71
C MET A 1 -7.19 3.26 14.96
N ASP A 2 -8.49 3.05 15.14
CA ASP A 2 -9.01 2.11 16.13
C ASP A 2 -8.78 0.65 15.66
N ARG A 3 -8.85 -0.31 16.58
CA ARG A 3 -8.64 -1.74 16.31
C ARG A 3 -9.71 -2.32 15.38
N ALA A 4 -10.90 -1.73 15.31
CA ALA A 4 -11.93 -2.10 14.34
C ALA A 4 -11.50 -1.71 12.91
N GLU A 5 -11.17 -0.44 12.72
CA GLU A 5 -10.70 0.13 11.44
C GLU A 5 -9.44 -0.58 10.91
N LYS A 6 -8.51 -0.97 11.79
CA LYS A 6 -7.33 -1.76 11.40
C LYS A 6 -7.69 -3.15 10.87
N ARG A 7 -8.73 -3.80 11.40
CA ARG A 7 -9.12 -5.15 10.93
C ARG A 7 -9.68 -5.08 9.52
N GLU A 8 -10.52 -4.09 9.24
CA GLU A 8 -11.09 -3.88 7.90
C GLU A 8 -9.98 -3.60 6.87
N LEU A 9 -9.01 -2.76 7.22
CA LEU A 9 -7.84 -2.51 6.38
C LEU A 9 -7.02 -3.76 6.12
N VAL A 10 -6.77 -4.58 7.15
CA VAL A 10 -6.01 -5.83 7.02
C VAL A 10 -6.72 -6.82 6.09
N THR A 11 -8.05 -6.93 6.19
CA THR A 11 -8.85 -7.76 5.28
C THR A 11 -8.72 -7.28 3.83
N GLY A 12 -8.93 -5.98 3.57
CA GLY A 12 -8.81 -5.43 2.21
C GLY A 12 -7.41 -5.57 1.62
N LEU A 13 -6.36 -5.44 2.44
CA LEU A 13 -4.98 -5.64 2.01
C LEU A 13 -4.68 -7.12 1.68
N ASN A 14 -5.25 -8.05 2.45
CA ASN A 14 -5.09 -9.48 2.21
C ASN A 14 -5.72 -9.92 0.88
N ASP A 15 -6.91 -9.40 0.58
CA ASP A 15 -7.59 -9.64 -0.70
C ASP A 15 -6.79 -9.05 -1.88
N ALA A 16 -6.25 -7.85 -1.71
CA ALA A 16 -5.41 -7.21 -2.74
C ALA A 16 -4.13 -8.01 -3.03
N PHE A 17 -3.46 -8.52 -1.98
CA PHE A 17 -2.27 -9.36 -2.16
C PHE A 17 -2.59 -10.73 -2.77
N SER A 18 -3.72 -11.33 -2.42
CA SER A 18 -4.12 -12.64 -2.97
C SER A 18 -4.44 -12.57 -4.47
N ASN A 19 -4.90 -11.41 -4.96
CA ASN A 19 -5.16 -11.18 -6.38
C ASN A 19 -3.96 -10.62 -7.15
N ALA A 20 -2.88 -10.22 -6.47
CA ALA A 20 -1.70 -9.66 -7.11
C ALA A 20 -0.74 -10.77 -7.56
N GLY A 21 -0.34 -10.77 -8.83
CA GLY A 21 0.64 -11.73 -9.35
C GLY A 21 2.09 -11.48 -8.89
N SER A 22 2.39 -10.28 -8.38
CA SER A 22 3.70 -9.90 -7.83
C SER A 22 3.54 -8.74 -6.84
N VAL A 23 4.34 -8.74 -5.78
CA VAL A 23 4.34 -7.71 -4.73
C VAL A 23 5.77 -7.20 -4.52
N VAL A 24 5.96 -5.89 -4.59
CA VAL A 24 7.27 -5.23 -4.39
C VAL A 24 7.22 -4.35 -3.15
N VAL A 25 8.19 -4.54 -2.25
CA VAL A 25 8.34 -3.72 -1.04
C VAL A 25 9.44 -2.69 -1.28
N ALA A 26 9.08 -1.40 -1.24
CA ALA A 26 10.00 -0.29 -1.41
C ALA A 26 9.93 0.69 -0.23
N HIS A 27 11.06 1.25 0.16
CA HIS A 27 11.13 2.31 1.17
C HIS A 27 10.92 3.67 0.49
N TYR A 28 9.82 4.36 0.83
CA TYR A 28 9.50 5.68 0.27
C TYR A 28 10.02 6.86 1.12
N ALA A 29 10.79 6.59 2.18
CA ALA A 29 11.30 7.63 3.07
C ALA A 29 12.24 8.59 2.30
N GLY A 30 11.85 9.87 2.24
CA GLY A 30 12.65 10.93 1.58
C GLY A 30 12.25 11.26 0.14
N ILE A 31 11.20 10.64 -0.40
CA ILE A 31 10.67 10.96 -1.73
C ILE A 31 9.63 12.09 -1.62
N THR A 32 9.71 13.08 -2.50
CA THR A 32 8.73 14.18 -2.59
C THR A 32 7.42 13.71 -3.22
N VAL A 33 6.32 14.43 -2.98
CA VAL A 33 5.01 14.11 -3.58
C VAL A 33 5.07 14.09 -5.12
N ALA A 34 5.87 14.97 -5.73
CA ALA A 34 6.08 15.01 -7.18
C ALA A 34 6.69 13.70 -7.70
N GLN A 35 7.78 13.24 -7.08
CA GLN A 35 8.44 11.98 -7.43
C GLN A 35 7.54 10.75 -7.17
N MET A 36 6.64 10.80 -6.18
CA MET A 36 5.66 9.74 -5.96
C MET A 36 4.60 9.70 -7.07
N ASN A 37 4.22 10.85 -7.63
CA ASN A 37 3.28 10.92 -8.74
C ASN A 37 3.88 10.31 -10.02
N ASP A 38 5.17 10.58 -10.28
CA ASP A 38 5.89 10.02 -11.44
C ASP A 38 5.99 8.48 -11.39
N LEU A 39 6.04 7.89 -10.19
CA LEU A 39 6.05 6.43 -10.00
C LEU A 39 4.65 5.79 -10.09
N ARG A 40 3.59 6.60 -10.10
CA ARG A 40 2.18 6.16 -10.10
C ARG A 40 1.47 6.38 -11.44
N SER A 41 2.11 7.08 -12.39
CA SER A 41 1.65 7.22 -13.78
C SER A 41 1.95 5.97 -14.59
#